data_AF-A0A256XDQ0-F1
#
_entry.id   AF-A0A256XDQ0-F1
#
_cell.length_a   1.000
_cell.length_b   1.000
_cell.length_c   1.000
_cell.angle_alpha   90.00
_cell.angle_beta   90.00
_cell.angle_gamma   90.00
#
_symmetry.space_group_name_H-M   'P 1'
#
loop_
_entity.id
_entity.type
_entity.pdbx_description
1 polymer ?
#
loop_
_entity_poly.entity_id
_entity_poly.type
_entity_poly.pdbx_seq_one_letter_code
_entity_poly.pdbx_strand_id
1 'polypeptide(L)' 'MQIRESHSSDVLLELSTSNGRLSINGVNGTITANVDADVTAALDFETAVWDIELYPAGDESLAISPLFGEVTLRLEVTR' A
#
# COMPACT_ATOMS: atom_id res chain seq x y z
N MET A 1 4.15 -1.85 -2.02
CA MET A 1 3.45 -1.65 -0.73
C MET A 1 2.32 -2.62 -0.71
N GLN A 2 2.25 -3.42 0.33
CA GLN A 2 1.22 -4.45 0.43
C GLN A 2 0.36 -4.20 1.64
N ILE A 3 -0.95 -4.39 1.47
CA ILE A 3 -1.93 -4.45 2.56
C ILE A 3 -2.32 -5.92 2.73
N ARG A 4 -2.27 -6.42 3.96
CA ARG A 4 -2.50 -7.83 4.33
C ARG A 4 -3.23 -7.89 5.67
N GLU A 5 -3.96 -8.95 5.99
CA GLU A 5 -4.56 -9.11 7.34
C GLU A 5 -3.48 -9.20 8.44
N SER A 6 -2.36 -9.83 8.10
CA SER A 6 -1.12 -9.96 8.88
C SER A 6 0.08 -10.12 7.93
N HIS A 7 1.30 -9.94 8.43
CA HIS A 7 2.51 -10.00 7.60
C HIS A 7 2.71 -11.35 6.86
N SER A 8 2.09 -12.43 7.32
CA SER A 8 2.17 -13.77 6.72
C SER A 8 0.96 -14.17 5.88
N SER A 9 -0.07 -13.33 5.80
CA SER A 9 -1.31 -13.61 5.06
C SER A 9 -1.25 -13.12 3.61
N ASP A 10 -2.23 -13.49 2.80
CA ASP A 10 -2.31 -13.10 1.38
C ASP A 10 -2.40 -11.58 1.18
N VAL A 11 -2.01 -11.12 -0.01
CA VAL A 11 -2.09 -9.70 -0.39
C VAL A 11 -3.55 -9.32 -0.64
N LEU A 12 -4.08 -8.40 0.16
CA LEU A 12 -5.40 -7.79 -0.03
C LEU A 12 -5.34 -6.66 -1.06
N LEU A 13 -4.27 -5.85 -1.02
CA LEU A 13 -4.04 -4.77 -1.98
C LEU A 13 -2.54 -4.54 -2.20
N GLU A 14 -2.12 -4.50 -3.46
CA GLU A 14 -0.79 -4.07 -3.86
C GLU A 14 -0.83 -2.64 -4.42
N LEU A 15 0.07 -1.80 -3.94
CA LEU A 15 0.37 -0.49 -4.49
C LEU A 15 1.85 -0.44 -4.86
N SER A 16 2.16 -0.16 -6.12
CA SER A 16 3.52 -0.05 -6.62
C SER A 16 3.65 1.09 -7.63
N THR A 17 4.88 1.48 -7.92
CA THR A 17 5.15 2.43 -9.02
C THR A 17 4.78 1.80 -10.37
N SER A 18 4.95 0.49 -10.51
CA SER A 18 4.62 -0.26 -11.72
C SER A 18 3.11 -0.35 -11.99
N ASN A 19 2.29 -0.46 -10.95
CA ASN A 19 0.82 -0.46 -11.10
C ASN A 19 0.20 0.94 -11.02
N GLY A 20 1.03 1.99 -10.92
CA GLY A 20 0.59 3.39 -10.89
C GLY A 20 -0.09 3.84 -9.60
N ARG A 21 -0.30 2.95 -8.63
CA ARG A 21 -0.97 3.27 -7.35
C ARG A 21 -0.03 3.87 -6.33
N LEU A 22 1.27 3.91 -6.61
CA LEU A 22 2.27 4.47 -5.72
C LEU A 22 3.19 5.41 -6.50
N SER A 23 3.37 6.63 -6.02
CA SER A 23 4.33 7.58 -6.59
C SER A 23 5.23 8.14 -5.50
N ILE A 24 6.52 8.22 -5.79
CA ILE A 24 7.53 8.78 -4.89
C ILE A 24 8.04 10.07 -5.52
N ASN A 25 7.78 11.21 -4.88
CA ASN A 25 8.31 12.49 -5.32
C ASN A 25 9.63 12.78 -4.58
N GLY A 26 10.74 12.58 -5.29
CA GLY A 26 12.10 12.63 -4.72
C GLY A 26 12.56 14.00 -4.22
N VAL A 27 11.91 15.11 -4.60
CA VAL A 27 12.29 16.45 -4.13
C VAL A 27 11.82 16.69 -2.69
N ASN A 28 10.66 16.15 -2.32
CA ASN A 28 10.03 16.36 -1.00
C ASN A 28 10.00 15.09 -0.14
N GLY A 29 10.54 13.96 -0.63
CA GLY A 29 10.42 12.67 0.04
C GLY A 29 8.97 12.22 0.25
N THR A 30 8.05 12.69 -0.59
CA THR A 30 6.62 12.42 -0.45
C THR A 30 6.26 11.12 -1.14
N ILE A 31 5.60 10.24 -0.41
CA ILE A 31 5.02 9.01 -0.94
C ILE A 31 3.52 9.23 -1.05
N THR A 32 2.97 9.07 -2.25
CA THR A 32 1.54 9.18 -2.51
C THR A 32 1.01 7.81 -2.91
N ALA A 33 0.00 7.35 -2.18
CA ALA A 33 -0.81 6.18 -2.50
C ALA A 33 -2.12 6.64 -3.16
N ASN A 34 -2.39 6.13 -4.36
CA ASN A 34 -3.61 6.40 -5.11
C ASN A 34 -4.37 5.08 -5.27
N VAL A 35 -5.58 5.01 -4.76
CA VAL A 35 -6.44 3.83 -4.88
C VAL A 35 -7.77 4.26 -5.47
N ASP A 36 -8.16 3.63 -6.57
CA ASP A 36 -9.41 3.94 -7.26
C ASP A 36 -10.63 3.50 -6.43
N ALA A 37 -11.77 4.15 -6.68
CA ALA A 37 -12.98 3.94 -5.89
C ALA A 37 -13.56 2.51 -6.02
N ASP A 38 -13.43 1.89 -7.19
CA ASP A 38 -13.85 0.50 -7.42
C ASP A 38 -12.97 -0.51 -6.66
N VAL A 39 -11.68 -0.20 -6.52
CA VAL A 39 -10.73 -1.00 -5.75
C VAL A 39 -11.04 -0.90 -4.26
N THR A 40 -11.26 0.29 -3.72
CA THR A 40 -11.61 0.45 -2.29
C THR A 40 -12.98 -0.12 -1.97
N ALA A 41 -13.93 -0.07 -2.91
CA ALA A 41 -15.26 -0.68 -2.74
C ALA A 41 -15.24 -2.21 -2.69
N ALA A 42 -14.19 -2.85 -3.22
CA ALA A 42 -14.02 -4.31 -3.19
C ALA A 42 -13.33 -4.82 -1.91
N LEU A 43 -12.83 -3.93 -1.05
CA LEU A 43 -12.19 -4.31 0.22
C LEU A 43 -13.23 -4.56 1.31
N ASP A 44 -13.02 -5.59 2.12
CA ASP A 44 -13.96 -6.05 3.15
C ASP A 44 -13.32 -6.28 4.54
N PHE A 45 -12.02 -6.02 4.70
CA PHE A 45 -11.34 -6.10 5.99
C PHE A 45 -11.73 -4.95 6.92
N GLU A 46 -11.61 -5.14 8.25
CA GLU A 46 -11.77 -4.03 9.21
C GLU A 46 -10.44 -3.33 9.51
N THR A 47 -9.41 -4.12 9.85
CA THR A 47 -8.05 -3.64 10.08
C THR A 47 -7.08 -4.57 9.37
N ALA A 48 -6.03 -3.99 8.78
CA ALA A 48 -4.98 -4.70 8.06
C ALA A 48 -3.62 -4.07 8.40
N VAL A 49 -2.55 -4.83 8.20
CA VAL A 49 -1.17 -4.33 8.26
C VAL A 49 -0.71 -3.92 6.87
N TRP A 50 0.21 -2.97 6.82
CA TRP A 50 0.88 -2.60 5.59
C TRP A 50 2.35 -2.30 5.81
N ASP A 51 3.13 -2.48 4.75
CA ASP A 51 4.51 -2.09 4.66
C ASP A 51 4.86 -1.54 3.26
N ILE A 52 5.89 -0.71 3.20
CA ILE A 52 6.45 -0.19 1.96
C ILE A 52 7.86 -0.74 1.81
N GLU A 53 8.09 -1.49 0.74
CA GLU A 53 9.44 -1.81 0.29
C GLU A 53 9.92 -0.74 -0.71
N LEU A 54 11.13 -0.25 -0.48
CA LEU A 54 11.87 0.60 -1.41
C LEU A 54 13.02 -0.22 -2.00
N TYR A 55 13.12 -0.21 -3.33
CA TYR A 55 14.21 -0.83 -4.07
C TYR A 55 15.16 0.26 -4.60
N PRO A 56 16.29 0.52 -3.91
CA PRO A 56 17.26 1.53 -4.36
C PRO A 56 17.73 1.24 -5.78
N ALA A 57 17.67 2.24 -6.65
CA ALA A 57 18.00 2.10 -8.07
C ALA A 57 17.24 0.97 -8.81
N GLY A 58 16.12 0.50 -8.26
CA GLY A 58 15.34 -0.62 -8.81
C GLY A 58 15.92 -2.01 -8.50
N ASP A 59 16.90 -2.12 -7.60
CA ASP A 59 17.50 -3.39 -7.20
C ASP A 59 16.74 -4.01 -6.02
N GLU A 60 16.02 -5.11 -6.27
CA GLU A 60 15.27 -5.85 -5.26
C GLU A 60 16.18 -6.47 -4.18
N SER A 61 17.45 -6.76 -4.48
CA SER A 61 18.38 -7.31 -3.49
C SER A 61 18.78 -6.31 -2.41
N LEU A 62 18.55 -5.01 -2.68
CA LEU A 62 18.79 -3.90 -1.76
C LEU A 62 17.50 -3.39 -1.13
N ALA A 63 16.41 -4.17 -1.20
CA ALA A 63 15.12 -3.82 -0.61
C ALA A 63 15.27 -3.38 0.85
N ILE A 64 14.70 -2.23 1.17
CA ILE A 64 14.52 -1.78 2.55
C ILE A 64 13.05 -1.50 2.81
N SER A 65 12.60 -1.78 4.04
CA SER A 65 11.22 -1.50 4.47
C SER A 65 11.22 -0.35 5.49
N PRO A 66 11.27 0.92 5.04
CA PRO A 66 11.41 2.06 5.95
C PRO A 66 10.12 2.39 6.70
N LEU A 67 8.95 1.92 6.22
CA LEU A 67 7.65 2.31 6.73
C LEU A 67 6.73 1.10 6.79
N PHE A 68 6.07 0.94 7.92
CA PHE A 68 5.05 -0.06 8.16
C PHE A 68 4.02 0.50 9.14
N GLY A 69 2.86 -0.12 9.19
CA GLY A 69 1.82 0.26 10.12
C GLY A 69 0.55 -0.55 9.95
N GLU A 70 -0.51 -0.02 10.53
CA GLU A 70 -1.87 -0.55 10.41
C GLU A 70 -2.73 0.42 9.62
N VAL A 71 -3.75 -0.11 8.95
CA VAL A 71 -4.78 0.64 8.24
C VAL A 71 -6.14 0.09 8.63
N THR A 72 -7.08 0.99 8.90
CA THR A 72 -8.48 0.64 9.20
C THR A 72 -9.34 1.07 8.04
N LEU A 73 -10.13 0.14 7.50
CA LEU A 73 -11.14 0.44 6.50
C LEU A 73 -12.40 0.92 7.21
N ARG A 74 -12.92 2.07 6.78
CA ARG A 74 -14.25 2.54 7.19
C ARG A 74 -15.14 2.54 5.95
N LEU A 75 -16.08 1.60 5.93
CA LEU A 75 -17.08 1.55 4.88
C LEU A 75 -17.99 2.77 5.00
N GLU A 76 -18.02 3.60 3.97
CA GLU A 76 -19.01 4.66 3.84
C GLU A 76 -20.30 4.03 3.31
N VAL A 77 -21.28 3.83 4.20
CA VAL A 77 -22.57 3.16 3.90
C VAL A 77 -23.66 4.13 3.42
N THR A 78 -23.31 5.37 3.09
CA THR A 78 -24.28 6.38 2.64
C THR A 78 -24.78 6.07 1.23
N ARG A 79 -26.10 6.23 1.07
CA ARG A 79 -26.92 5.76 -0.04
C ARG A 79 -27.51 6.93 -0.81
#